data_AF-A0A7C3G529-F1
#
_entry.id   AF-A0A7C3G529-F1
#
_cell.length_a   1.000
_cell.length_b   1.000
_cell.length_c   1.000
_cell.angle_alpha   90.00
_cell.angle_beta   90.00
_cell.angle_gamma   90.00
#
_symmetry.space_group_name_H-M   'P 1'
#
loop_
_entity.id
_entity.type
_entity.pdbx_description
1 polymer ?
#
loop_
_entity_poly.entity_id
_entity_poly.type
_entity_poly.pdbx_seq_one_letter_code
_entity_poly.pdbx_strand_id
1 'polypeptide(L)'
;ESMVVFPFTPATHSVSPYYVQAQAEALPASGRVLDLPLRNKLEVNRAMFSQTYHRRPIVGGYIHRRFKGMEREQHFVDLLLQPATDVGAFKAPTVEERLAGLRALNITTIILHKDMVDREIDEIQVDFINNLLPPPIYDDELISVYNVPPGNALDHPLVFARASNWTADGLFPESNSPRHVYLFTPRPIQANWALNVRPTQGPTVLVLEGNDLPVQRVLVTQPQQIRTFPMSLDAGIYQFNWVNGEVCGGDEGCYPLAFEQAELNQVVADKDPVVVWEDNNIQLIDYTISVDQNTGQTLLNLFWLPGEPLATEPTVFVHLLDAAGNKIAQADHRILDGQYPPSVWLPGVLIQYSVPLPISPLSSDDLQVAALRIGLYDTNNGDRFKISSPQTEDHSVVLPLDDANE
;
A
#
# COMPACT_ATOMS: atom_id res chain seq x y z
N GLU A 1 46.03 45.97 -0.33
CA GLU A 1 44.56 46.04 -0.30
C GLU A 1 44.02 44.64 -0.12
N SER A 2 43.09 44.44 0.82
CA SER A 2 42.44 43.15 1.02
C SER A 2 41.16 43.12 0.21
N MET A 3 41.03 42.14 -0.69
CA MET A 3 39.81 41.92 -1.46
C MET A 3 38.73 41.40 -0.51
N VAL A 4 37.74 42.25 -0.20
CA VAL A 4 36.55 41.83 0.54
C VAL A 4 35.67 41.03 -0.43
N VAL A 5 35.72 39.71 -0.32
CA VAL A 5 34.81 38.81 -1.03
C VAL A 5 33.53 38.72 -0.19
N PHE A 6 32.46 39.36 -0.64
CA PHE A 6 31.14 39.08 -0.09
C PHE A 6 30.70 37.69 -0.58
N PRO A 7 30.34 36.75 0.33
CA PRO A 7 29.95 35.39 -0.05
C PRO A 7 28.57 35.32 -0.72
N PHE A 8 27.90 36.46 -0.90
CA PHE A 8 26.62 36.59 -1.58
C PHE A 8 26.85 37.31 -2.90
N THR A 9 26.39 36.74 -3.99
CA THR A 9 26.50 37.32 -5.32
C THR A 9 25.81 38.69 -5.35
N PRO A 10 26.48 39.77 -5.81
CA PRO A 10 25.84 41.07 -6.02
C PRO A 10 24.94 41.08 -7.27
N ALA A 11 24.77 39.92 -7.92
CA ALA A 11 23.86 39.77 -9.04
C ALA A 11 22.43 40.01 -8.57
N THR A 12 21.74 40.93 -9.23
CA THR A 12 20.29 41.08 -9.10
C THR A 12 19.63 39.79 -9.59
N HIS A 13 19.22 38.94 -8.66
CA HIS A 13 18.27 37.87 -9.02
C HIS A 13 16.94 38.53 -9.37
N SER A 14 16.48 38.32 -10.60
CA SER A 14 15.14 38.73 -11.01
C SER A 14 14.12 37.90 -10.24
N VAL A 15 13.40 38.56 -9.33
CA VAL A 15 12.24 37.99 -8.65
C VAL A 15 11.01 38.34 -9.47
N SER A 16 10.11 37.39 -9.68
CA SER A 16 8.85 37.64 -10.38
C SER A 16 8.11 38.83 -9.75
N PRO A 17 7.62 39.79 -10.55
CA PRO A 17 6.78 40.88 -10.04
C PRO A 17 5.57 40.38 -9.24
N TYR A 18 5.10 39.15 -9.47
CA TYR A 18 4.06 38.50 -8.68
C TYR A 18 4.30 38.60 -7.17
N TYR A 19 5.54 38.35 -6.74
CA TYR A 19 5.91 38.34 -5.32
C TYR A 19 6.02 39.72 -4.69
N VAL A 20 6.17 40.76 -5.51
CA VAL A 20 6.25 42.16 -5.07
C VAL A 20 4.89 42.84 -5.16
N GLN A 21 3.93 42.23 -5.87
CA GLN A 21 2.56 42.70 -5.99
C GLN A 21 1.67 42.11 -4.88
N ALA A 22 0.57 42.80 -4.56
CA ALA A 22 -0.41 42.35 -3.56
C ALA A 22 -1.08 41.00 -3.91
N GLN A 23 -0.87 40.47 -5.11
CA GLN A 23 -1.43 39.20 -5.58
C GLN A 23 -0.90 37.99 -4.81
N ALA A 24 0.38 38.00 -4.41
CA ALA A 24 0.95 36.95 -3.56
C ALA A 24 0.33 36.94 -2.15
N GLU A 25 0.00 38.12 -1.60
CA GLU A 25 -0.70 38.25 -0.32
C GLU A 25 -2.20 37.92 -0.42
N ALA A 26 -2.79 38.07 -1.61
CA ALA A 26 -4.18 37.77 -1.92
C ALA A 26 -4.47 36.26 -2.06
N LEU A 27 -3.45 35.39 -2.00
CA LEU A 27 -3.64 33.95 -1.99
C LEU A 27 -4.56 33.51 -0.84
N PRO A 28 -5.34 32.43 -0.97
CA PRO A 28 -6.23 31.96 0.09
C PRO A 28 -5.49 31.73 1.41
N ALA A 29 -6.03 32.26 2.52
CA ALA A 29 -5.37 32.22 3.82
C ALA A 29 -5.18 30.81 4.39
N SER A 30 -6.09 29.89 4.05
CA SER A 30 -6.12 28.52 4.56
C SER A 30 -5.42 27.51 3.64
N GLY A 31 -4.95 27.91 2.46
CA GLY A 31 -4.43 26.99 1.43
C GLY A 31 -2.91 26.84 1.43
N ARG A 32 -2.43 25.69 0.91
CA ARG A 32 -1.01 25.40 0.69
C ARG A 32 -0.61 25.72 -0.74
N VAL A 33 0.64 26.14 -0.90
CA VAL A 33 1.27 26.43 -2.19
C VAL A 33 2.19 25.28 -2.57
N LEU A 34 2.05 24.80 -3.80
CA LEU A 34 2.95 23.82 -4.40
C LEU A 34 3.84 24.52 -5.43
N ASP A 35 5.11 24.70 -5.09
CA ASP A 35 6.13 25.16 -6.04
C ASP A 35 6.67 23.97 -6.85
N LEU A 36 6.74 24.10 -8.17
CA LEU A 36 7.26 23.08 -9.09
C LEU A 36 8.43 23.60 -9.92
N PRO A 37 9.35 22.72 -10.35
CA PRO A 37 9.48 21.29 -9.99
C PRO A 37 9.96 21.02 -8.55
N LEU A 38 9.82 19.77 -8.05
CA LEU A 38 10.22 19.32 -6.70
C LEU A 38 11.27 18.19 -6.71
N ARG A 39 12.27 18.24 -7.59
CA ARG A 39 13.18 17.11 -7.86
C ARG A 39 14.38 17.08 -6.91
N ASN A 40 14.86 18.24 -6.49
CA ASN A 40 16.11 18.33 -5.74
C ASN A 40 16.09 19.45 -4.69
N LYS A 41 17.14 19.48 -3.86
CA LYS A 41 17.27 20.44 -2.76
C LYS A 41 17.29 21.90 -3.23
N LEU A 42 17.84 22.20 -4.41
CA LEU A 42 17.90 23.57 -4.92
C LEU A 42 16.49 24.09 -5.22
N GLU A 43 15.67 23.31 -5.91
CA GLU A 43 14.29 23.65 -6.25
C GLU A 43 13.43 23.81 -4.99
N VAL A 44 13.58 22.91 -4.03
CA VAL A 44 12.88 23.00 -2.75
C VAL A 44 13.32 24.22 -1.93
N ASN A 45 14.60 24.59 -1.96
CA ASN A 45 15.06 25.84 -1.35
C ASN A 45 14.44 27.07 -2.03
N ARG A 46 14.16 27.00 -3.33
CA ARG A 46 13.48 28.07 -4.04
C ARG A 46 12.04 28.23 -3.59
N ALA A 47 11.32 27.13 -3.38
CA ALA A 47 9.99 27.15 -2.75
C ALA A 47 10.01 27.82 -1.37
N MET A 48 11.02 27.51 -0.54
CA MET A 48 11.21 28.16 0.76
C MET A 48 11.50 29.65 0.64
N PHE A 49 12.21 30.09 -0.41
CA PHE A 49 12.40 31.50 -0.72
C PHE A 49 11.08 32.16 -1.15
N SER A 50 10.32 31.55 -2.07
CA SER A 50 8.97 31.99 -2.46
C SER A 50 8.06 32.18 -1.25
N GLN A 51 8.14 31.27 -0.28
CA GLN A 51 7.36 31.29 0.95
C GLN A 51 7.55 32.57 1.77
N THR A 52 8.73 33.20 1.72
CA THR A 52 8.98 34.46 2.42
C THR A 52 8.15 35.63 1.88
N TYR A 53 7.72 35.54 0.62
CA TYR A 53 6.86 36.52 -0.03
C TYR A 53 5.37 36.22 0.17
N HIS A 54 4.91 35.04 -0.23
CA HIS A 54 3.47 34.73 -0.20
C HIS A 54 2.96 34.33 1.19
N ARG A 55 3.86 33.97 2.13
CA ARG A 55 3.55 33.65 3.53
C ARG A 55 2.44 32.61 3.70
N ARG A 56 2.40 31.62 2.80
CA ARG A 56 1.50 30.46 2.87
C ARG A 56 2.29 29.21 3.22
N PRO A 57 1.67 28.20 3.85
CA PRO A 57 2.30 26.88 3.96
C PRO A 57 2.65 26.35 2.56
N ILE A 58 3.82 25.72 2.43
CA ILE A 58 4.24 25.09 1.18
C ILE A 58 4.10 23.56 1.26
N VAL A 59 4.06 22.90 0.12
CA VAL A 59 4.14 21.43 0.03
C VAL A 59 5.61 21.00 0.00
N GLY A 60 6.00 20.11 0.90
CA GLY A 60 7.40 19.69 1.06
C GLY A 60 8.28 20.68 1.83
N GLY A 61 9.59 20.61 1.62
CA GLY A 61 10.57 21.50 2.28
C GLY A 61 11.80 20.75 2.81
N TYR A 62 12.99 21.08 2.31
CA TYR A 62 14.24 20.42 2.72
C TYR A 62 14.97 21.28 3.74
N ILE A 63 14.68 21.05 5.03
CA ILE A 63 15.54 21.54 6.12
C ILE A 63 16.60 20.48 6.47
N HIS A 64 17.64 20.84 7.24
CA HIS A 64 18.75 19.93 7.61
C HIS A 64 18.31 18.57 8.18
N ARG A 65 17.08 18.47 8.68
CA ARG A 65 16.43 17.22 9.09
C ARG A 65 15.18 17.01 8.26
N ARG A 66 15.15 15.96 7.44
CA ARG A 66 13.91 15.51 6.80
C ARG A 66 12.97 14.94 7.86
N PHE A 67 11.70 15.35 7.82
CA PHE A 67 10.67 14.63 8.52
C PHE A 67 10.37 13.35 7.74
N LYS A 68 10.14 12.26 8.47
CA LYS A 68 9.73 10.99 7.88
C LYS A 68 8.34 11.22 7.22
N GLY A 69 8.06 10.57 6.09
CA GLY A 69 6.80 10.73 5.34
C GLY A 69 6.77 11.88 4.32
N MET A 70 7.65 12.87 4.42
CA MET A 70 7.67 14.03 3.51
C MET A 70 7.97 13.64 2.05
N GLU A 71 8.91 12.73 1.81
CA GLU A 71 9.23 12.26 0.46
C GLU A 71 8.05 11.55 -0.21
N ARG A 72 7.26 10.83 0.60
CA ARG A 72 6.05 10.13 0.14
C ARG A 72 4.99 11.12 -0.34
N GLU A 73 4.74 12.18 0.44
CA GLU A 73 3.81 13.23 0.04
C GLU A 73 4.28 13.93 -1.24
N GLN A 74 5.56 14.28 -1.34
CA GLN A 74 6.13 14.92 -2.53
C GLN A 74 5.96 14.05 -3.78
N HIS A 75 6.31 12.76 -3.70
CA HIS A 75 6.11 11.85 -4.83
C HIS A 75 4.64 11.64 -5.17
N PHE A 76 3.76 11.52 -4.17
CA PHE A 76 2.33 11.37 -4.40
C PHE A 76 1.74 12.59 -5.12
N VAL A 77 2.07 13.80 -4.67
CA VAL A 77 1.63 15.05 -5.31
C VAL A 77 2.20 15.19 -6.73
N ASP A 78 3.47 14.84 -6.92
CA ASP A 78 4.11 14.84 -8.24
C ASP A 78 3.36 13.92 -9.23
N LEU A 79 2.91 12.74 -8.76
CA LEU A 79 2.14 11.80 -9.56
C LEU A 79 0.74 12.30 -9.91
N LEU A 80 0.09 13.09 -9.03
CA LEU A 80 -1.19 13.73 -9.36
C LEU A 80 -1.06 14.72 -10.54
N LEU A 81 0.14 15.27 -10.74
CA LEU A 81 0.45 16.30 -11.73
C LEU A 81 1.26 15.78 -12.92
N GLN A 82 1.40 14.47 -13.08
CA GLN A 82 2.05 13.85 -14.22
C GLN A 82 1.09 12.93 -14.99
N PRO A 83 1.31 12.76 -16.30
CA PRO A 83 0.56 11.78 -17.06
C PRO A 83 0.81 10.39 -16.49
N ALA A 84 -0.27 9.66 -16.25
CA ALA A 84 -0.25 8.26 -15.87
C ALA A 84 -1.13 7.48 -16.84
N THR A 85 -0.70 6.27 -17.18
CA THR A 85 -1.51 5.29 -17.90
C THR A 85 -1.94 4.20 -16.92
N ASP A 86 -2.95 3.43 -17.30
CA ASP A 86 -3.35 2.26 -16.55
C ASP A 86 -2.18 1.26 -16.43
N VAL A 87 -2.06 0.62 -15.27
CA VAL A 87 -1.05 -0.38 -14.97
C VAL A 87 -1.74 -1.60 -14.37
N GLY A 88 -1.95 -2.65 -15.16
CA GLY A 88 -2.71 -3.82 -14.74
C GLY A 88 -4.11 -3.42 -14.25
N ALA A 89 -4.41 -3.68 -12.97
CA ALA A 89 -5.65 -3.24 -12.33
C ALA A 89 -5.63 -1.80 -11.78
N PHE A 90 -4.47 -1.15 -11.67
CA PHE A 90 -4.40 0.23 -11.19
C PHE A 90 -4.80 1.19 -12.32
N LYS A 91 -5.96 1.81 -12.18
CA LYS A 91 -6.45 2.82 -13.11
C LYS A 91 -5.79 4.17 -12.86
N ALA A 92 -5.43 4.86 -13.94
CA ALA A 92 -4.96 6.23 -13.84
C ALA A 92 -6.10 7.11 -13.28
N PRO A 93 -5.86 7.95 -12.26
CA PRO A 93 -6.89 8.84 -11.74
C PRO A 93 -7.40 9.79 -12.81
N THR A 94 -8.71 9.98 -12.84
CA THR A 94 -9.40 10.95 -13.68
C THR A 94 -8.98 12.38 -13.34
N VAL A 95 -9.30 13.32 -14.23
CA VAL A 95 -9.08 14.76 -13.99
C VAL A 95 -9.73 15.21 -12.68
N GLU A 96 -10.99 14.84 -12.43
CA GLU A 96 -11.70 15.26 -11.22
C GLU A 96 -11.09 14.63 -9.95
N GLU A 97 -10.69 13.36 -9.99
CA GLU A 97 -10.03 12.70 -8.86
C GLU A 97 -8.68 13.36 -8.52
N ARG A 98 -7.90 13.76 -9.53
CA ARG A 98 -6.64 14.49 -9.33
C ARG A 98 -6.88 15.84 -8.66
N LEU A 99 -7.84 16.61 -9.16
CA LEU A 99 -8.23 17.90 -8.59
C LEU A 99 -8.76 17.74 -7.16
N ALA A 100 -9.59 16.73 -6.92
CA ALA A 100 -10.11 16.40 -5.60
C ALA A 100 -9.01 15.96 -4.63
N GLY A 101 -8.00 15.21 -5.10
CA GLY A 101 -6.80 14.85 -4.35
C GLY A 101 -5.96 16.07 -3.93
N LEU A 102 -5.70 17.00 -4.86
CA LEU A 102 -5.02 18.26 -4.55
C LEU A 102 -5.79 19.06 -3.48
N ARG A 103 -7.12 19.17 -3.62
CA ARG A 103 -7.99 19.82 -2.62
C ARG A 103 -7.94 19.13 -1.27
N ALA A 104 -7.97 17.80 -1.23
CA ALA A 104 -7.93 17.01 0.00
C ALA A 104 -6.59 17.18 0.75
N LEU A 105 -5.49 17.40 0.02
CA LEU A 105 -4.18 17.79 0.58
C LEU A 105 -4.08 19.28 0.92
N ASN A 106 -5.18 20.02 0.78
CA ASN A 106 -5.28 21.46 0.99
C ASN A 106 -4.33 22.28 0.10
N ILE A 107 -4.03 21.77 -1.09
CA ILE A 107 -3.23 22.47 -2.11
C ILE A 107 -4.20 23.33 -2.93
N THR A 108 -4.06 24.65 -2.82
CA THR A 108 -4.95 25.60 -3.49
C THR A 108 -4.29 26.32 -4.65
N THR A 109 -2.96 26.37 -4.64
CA THR A 109 -2.17 27.17 -5.57
C THR A 109 -0.95 26.38 -6.00
N ILE A 110 -0.67 26.40 -7.30
CA ILE A 110 0.52 25.80 -7.88
C ILE A 110 1.33 26.90 -8.55
N ILE A 111 2.61 26.99 -8.21
CA ILE A 111 3.55 27.93 -8.81
C ILE A 111 4.56 27.13 -9.62
N LEU A 112 4.51 27.25 -10.94
CA LEU A 112 5.49 26.67 -11.84
C LEU A 112 6.63 27.66 -12.04
N HIS A 113 7.86 27.29 -11.71
CA HIS A 113 9.05 28.11 -11.96
C HIS A 113 9.67 27.73 -13.31
N LYS A 114 9.46 28.58 -14.32
CA LYS A 114 9.84 28.32 -15.72
C LYS A 114 11.34 28.20 -15.92
N ASP A 115 12.12 28.92 -15.13
CA ASP A 115 13.58 28.88 -15.20
C ASP A 115 14.19 27.62 -14.56
N MET A 116 13.35 26.75 -13.98
CA MET A 116 13.73 25.43 -13.46
C MET A 116 13.21 24.28 -14.34
N VAL A 117 12.46 24.57 -15.41
CA VAL A 117 12.01 23.60 -16.41
C VAL A 117 13.14 23.43 -17.42
N ASP A 118 13.94 22.37 -17.25
CA ASP A 118 15.19 22.16 -18.00
C ASP A 118 15.33 20.76 -18.62
N ARG A 119 14.34 19.89 -18.42
CA ARG A 119 14.31 18.53 -18.96
C ARG A 119 13.01 18.25 -19.68
N GLU A 120 13.06 17.34 -20.64
CA GLU A 120 11.89 16.82 -21.36
C GLU A 120 10.78 16.34 -20.41
N ILE A 121 11.13 15.69 -19.28
CA ILE A 121 10.14 15.24 -18.29
C ILE A 121 9.41 16.40 -17.62
N ASP A 122 10.07 17.55 -17.44
CA ASP A 122 9.44 18.74 -16.87
C ASP A 122 8.49 19.35 -17.90
N GLU A 123 8.87 19.40 -19.18
CA GLU A 123 8.02 19.89 -20.27
C GLU A 123 6.73 19.06 -20.38
N ILE A 124 6.84 17.73 -20.30
CA ILE A 124 5.69 16.81 -20.25
C ILE A 124 4.79 17.10 -19.05
N GLN A 125 5.38 17.37 -17.88
CA GLN A 125 4.63 17.75 -16.67
C GLN A 125 3.92 19.09 -16.85
N VAL A 126 4.58 20.08 -17.45
CA VAL A 126 4.00 21.40 -17.74
C VAL A 126 2.81 21.29 -18.69
N ASP A 127 2.95 20.55 -19.79
CA ASP A 127 1.86 20.30 -20.73
C ASP A 127 0.69 19.58 -20.05
N PHE A 128 0.97 18.61 -19.18
CA PHE A 128 -0.07 17.95 -18.41
C PHE A 128 -0.79 18.90 -17.46
N ILE A 129 -0.07 19.76 -16.73
CA ILE A 129 -0.63 20.77 -15.84
C ILE A 129 -1.52 21.75 -16.61
N ASN A 130 -1.08 22.21 -17.79
CA ASN A 130 -1.85 23.11 -18.65
C ASN A 130 -3.15 22.49 -19.17
N ASN A 131 -3.22 21.16 -19.27
CA ASN A 131 -4.44 20.43 -19.63
C ASN A 131 -5.30 20.07 -18.41
N LEU A 132 -4.69 19.93 -17.23
CA LEU A 132 -5.35 19.57 -15.98
C LEU A 132 -6.05 20.77 -15.32
N LEU A 133 -5.43 21.95 -15.36
CA LEU A 133 -5.87 23.16 -14.66
C LEU A 133 -6.42 24.21 -15.63
N PRO A 134 -7.28 25.12 -15.15
CA PRO A 134 -7.62 26.34 -15.88
C PRO A 134 -6.36 27.16 -16.20
N PRO A 135 -6.43 28.11 -17.16
CA PRO A 135 -5.32 29.02 -17.47
C PRO A 135 -4.77 29.70 -16.21
N PRO A 136 -3.45 29.98 -16.16
CA PRO A 136 -2.83 30.56 -14.99
C PRO A 136 -3.45 31.93 -14.66
N ILE A 137 -3.62 32.21 -13.37
CA ILE A 137 -4.11 33.51 -12.87
C ILE A 137 -3.04 34.60 -12.98
N TYR A 138 -1.78 34.20 -13.15
CA TYR A 138 -0.64 35.07 -13.38
C TYR A 138 0.40 34.33 -14.21
N ASP A 139 0.99 35.00 -15.19
CA ASP A 139 2.03 34.45 -16.05
C ASP A 139 3.05 35.53 -16.41
N ASP A 140 4.33 35.29 -16.15
CA ASP A 140 5.44 36.13 -16.59
C ASP A 140 6.61 35.28 -17.15
N GLU A 141 7.77 35.88 -17.40
CA GLU A 141 8.94 35.17 -17.92
C GLU A 141 9.55 34.15 -16.93
N LEU A 142 9.24 34.26 -15.63
CA LEU A 142 9.85 33.48 -14.56
C LEU A 142 8.91 32.41 -13.99
N ILE A 143 7.62 32.71 -13.83
CA ILE A 143 6.65 31.83 -13.19
C ILE A 143 5.28 31.84 -13.88
N SER A 144 4.55 30.76 -13.68
CA SER A 144 3.10 30.67 -13.91
C SER A 144 2.42 30.29 -12.60
N VAL A 145 1.34 30.99 -12.25
CA VAL A 145 0.57 30.74 -11.02
C VAL A 145 -0.80 30.22 -11.38
N TYR A 146 -1.15 29.04 -10.89
CA TYR A 146 -2.43 28.39 -11.12
C TYR A 146 -3.22 28.28 -9.83
N ASN A 147 -4.55 28.38 -9.94
CA ASN A 147 -5.45 28.02 -8.87
C ASN A 147 -5.99 26.61 -9.10
N VAL A 148 -6.04 25.81 -8.04
CA VAL A 148 -6.80 24.55 -8.05
C VAL A 148 -8.29 24.92 -7.99
N PRO A 149 -9.10 24.56 -8.99
CA PRO A 149 -10.51 24.96 -9.03
C PRO A 149 -11.31 24.32 -7.89
N PRO A 150 -12.35 25.00 -7.38
CA PRO A 150 -13.28 24.40 -6.44
C PRO A 150 -14.08 23.27 -7.10
N GLY A 151 -14.63 22.37 -6.30
CA GLY A 151 -15.38 21.21 -6.79
C GLY A 151 -15.59 20.17 -5.69
N ASN A 152 -15.98 18.96 -6.07
CA ASN A 152 -16.43 17.95 -5.13
C ASN A 152 -15.29 17.38 -4.28
N ALA A 153 -15.57 17.03 -3.03
CA ALA A 153 -14.60 16.31 -2.22
C ALA A 153 -14.37 14.90 -2.78
N LEU A 154 -13.16 14.38 -2.61
CA LEU A 154 -12.86 12.99 -2.89
C LEU A 154 -13.52 12.13 -1.80
N ASP A 155 -14.50 11.30 -2.18
CA ASP A 155 -15.33 10.52 -1.25
C ASP A 155 -14.86 9.07 -1.06
N HIS A 156 -13.94 8.63 -1.92
CA HIS A 156 -13.34 7.29 -1.93
C HIS A 156 -11.80 7.37 -1.93
N PRO A 157 -11.10 6.29 -1.53
CA PRO A 157 -9.65 6.25 -1.57
C PRO A 157 -9.11 6.22 -2.99
N LEU A 158 -7.98 6.86 -3.24
CA LEU A 158 -7.27 6.76 -4.51
C LEU A 158 -6.14 5.76 -4.41
N VAL A 159 -6.05 4.89 -5.41
CA VAL A 159 -4.95 3.94 -5.58
C VAL A 159 -4.35 4.16 -6.94
N PHE A 160 -3.06 4.48 -7.01
CA PHE A 160 -2.40 4.61 -8.30
C PHE A 160 -0.91 4.30 -8.22
N ALA A 161 -0.36 3.92 -9.37
CA ALA A 161 1.04 3.60 -9.59
C ALA A 161 1.54 4.32 -10.85
N ARG A 162 2.84 4.61 -10.93
CA ARG A 162 3.45 5.29 -12.09
C ARG A 162 3.85 4.29 -13.16
N ALA A 163 3.20 4.30 -14.32
CA ALA A 163 3.40 3.33 -15.39
C ALA A 163 4.84 3.18 -15.91
N SER A 164 5.67 4.22 -15.92
CA SER A 164 7.08 4.11 -16.37
C SER A 164 7.92 3.09 -15.58
N ASN A 165 7.43 2.67 -14.41
CA ASN A 165 8.10 1.68 -13.55
C ASN A 165 7.50 0.26 -13.71
N TRP A 166 6.58 0.08 -14.68
CA TRP A 166 5.78 -1.13 -14.87
C TRP A 166 5.63 -1.44 -16.36
N THR A 167 5.69 -2.71 -16.76
CA THR A 167 5.44 -3.10 -18.15
C THR A 167 4.00 -3.59 -18.33
N ALA A 168 3.38 -3.22 -19.46
CA ALA A 168 1.96 -3.46 -19.77
C ALA A 168 1.56 -4.95 -19.79
N ASP A 169 2.48 -5.84 -20.13
CA ASP A 169 2.26 -7.29 -20.19
C ASP A 169 2.72 -8.03 -18.94
N GLY A 170 3.04 -7.29 -17.87
CA GLY A 170 3.51 -7.85 -16.62
C GLY A 170 4.61 -8.88 -16.85
N LEU A 171 5.78 -8.48 -17.37
CA LEU A 171 7.05 -9.22 -17.27
C LEU A 171 8.19 -8.32 -17.80
N PHE A 172 9.13 -8.01 -16.90
CA PHE A 172 10.45 -7.36 -17.08
C PHE A 172 10.53 -5.85 -17.42
N PRO A 173 10.77 -4.97 -16.44
CA PRO A 173 11.21 -3.60 -16.68
C PRO A 173 12.72 -3.50 -16.91
N GLU A 174 13.14 -2.39 -17.54
CA GLU A 174 14.52 -1.91 -17.51
C GLU A 174 14.99 -1.72 -16.05
N SER A 175 16.22 -2.11 -15.75
CA SER A 175 16.73 -2.31 -14.39
C SER A 175 16.70 -1.03 -13.51
N ASN A 176 16.39 -1.21 -12.22
CA ASN A 176 16.64 -0.31 -11.07
C ASN A 176 15.64 0.82 -10.70
N SER A 177 14.46 0.93 -11.31
CA SER A 177 13.46 1.91 -10.83
C SER A 177 12.58 1.36 -9.70
N PRO A 178 12.47 2.04 -8.54
CA PRO A 178 11.62 1.57 -7.44
C PRO A 178 10.12 1.61 -7.84
N ARG A 179 9.42 0.50 -7.57
CA ARG A 179 8.00 0.31 -7.91
C ARG A 179 7.13 0.72 -6.72
N HIS A 180 6.62 1.94 -6.73
CA HIS A 180 5.76 2.45 -5.66
C HIS A 180 4.29 2.43 -6.08
N VAL A 181 3.46 1.77 -5.27
CA VAL A 181 1.99 1.91 -5.30
C VAL A 181 1.63 2.82 -4.14
N TYR A 182 0.86 3.88 -4.43
CA TYR A 182 0.37 4.80 -3.43
C TYR A 182 -1.11 4.56 -3.18
N LEU A 183 -1.49 4.67 -1.92
CA LEU A 183 -2.86 4.73 -1.47
C LEU A 183 -3.06 6.08 -0.77
N PHE A 184 -4.09 6.82 -1.16
CA PHE A 184 -4.49 8.03 -0.48
C PHE A 184 -5.92 7.93 0.04
N THR A 185 -6.08 8.18 1.33
CA THR A 185 -7.37 8.21 2.02
C THR A 185 -7.66 9.65 2.45
N PRO A 186 -8.68 10.32 1.88
CA PRO A 186 -9.00 11.70 2.27
C PRO A 186 -9.67 11.80 3.65
N ARG A 187 -10.16 10.68 4.15
CA ARG A 187 -10.82 10.50 5.45
C ARG A 187 -10.45 9.13 6.02
N PRO A 188 -10.58 8.90 7.33
CA PRO A 188 -10.40 7.58 7.89
C PRO A 188 -11.34 6.56 7.23
N ILE A 189 -10.83 5.37 6.94
CA ILE A 189 -11.58 4.26 6.34
C ILE A 189 -11.30 2.96 7.08
N GLN A 190 -12.24 2.03 6.97
CA GLN A 190 -12.01 0.61 7.19
C GLN A 190 -12.11 -0.10 5.85
N ALA A 191 -11.07 -0.85 5.49
CA ALA A 191 -11.01 -1.49 4.19
C ALA A 191 -10.18 -2.76 4.22
N ASN A 192 -10.48 -3.68 3.29
CA ASN A 192 -9.64 -4.81 2.94
C ASN A 192 -9.15 -4.60 1.52
N TRP A 193 -7.94 -5.03 1.26
CA TRP A 193 -7.31 -4.98 -0.05
C TRP A 193 -7.07 -6.38 -0.55
N ALA A 194 -7.49 -6.67 -1.77
CA ALA A 194 -7.06 -7.85 -2.49
C ALA A 194 -5.99 -7.41 -3.51
N LEU A 195 -4.78 -7.94 -3.39
CA LEU A 195 -3.66 -7.69 -4.28
C LEU A 195 -3.17 -9.03 -4.82
N ASN A 196 -3.34 -9.26 -6.13
CA ASN A 196 -2.66 -10.38 -6.76
C ASN A 196 -1.20 -9.99 -6.94
N VAL A 197 -0.31 -10.65 -6.21
CA VAL A 197 1.12 -10.37 -6.27
C VAL A 197 1.89 -11.63 -6.58
N ARG A 198 2.96 -11.47 -7.35
CA ARG A 198 3.79 -12.57 -7.80
C ARG A 198 5.23 -12.43 -7.31
N PRO A 199 5.69 -13.23 -6.33
CA PRO A 199 7.08 -13.29 -5.96
C PRO A 199 7.92 -13.83 -7.13
N THR A 200 9.04 -13.17 -7.43
CA THR A 200 10.00 -13.49 -8.49
C THR A 200 11.18 -14.26 -7.92
N GLN A 201 11.53 -14.03 -6.66
CA GLN A 201 12.56 -14.77 -5.92
C GLN A 201 12.22 -14.87 -4.43
N GLY A 202 11.98 -16.10 -3.96
CA GLY A 202 11.82 -16.44 -2.53
C GLY A 202 10.65 -15.76 -1.81
N PRO A 203 10.49 -16.06 -0.50
CA PRO A 203 9.57 -15.35 0.38
C PRO A 203 9.94 -13.88 0.57
N THR A 204 8.99 -12.97 0.39
CA THR A 204 9.18 -11.51 0.56
C THR A 204 8.07 -10.92 1.41
N VAL A 205 8.36 -9.87 2.19
CA VAL A 205 7.33 -9.17 2.97
C VAL A 205 6.87 -7.90 2.25
N LEU A 206 5.59 -7.85 1.90
CA LEU A 206 4.90 -6.63 1.49
C LEU A 206 4.56 -5.82 2.73
N VAL A 207 4.94 -4.55 2.76
CA VAL A 207 4.64 -3.63 3.85
C VAL A 207 3.79 -2.49 3.32
N LEU A 208 2.60 -2.32 3.87
CA LEU A 208 1.86 -1.07 3.73
C LEU A 208 2.37 -0.11 4.80
N GLU A 209 2.97 0.99 4.39
CA GLU A 209 3.47 2.01 5.31
C GLU A 209 2.59 3.25 5.27
N GLY A 210 2.19 3.74 6.44
CA GLY A 210 1.33 4.91 6.64
C GLY A 210 1.82 5.71 7.83
N ASN A 211 1.87 7.04 7.73
CA ASN A 211 2.31 7.91 8.84
C ASN A 211 3.59 7.41 9.52
N ASP A 212 4.54 6.94 8.71
CA ASP A 212 5.85 6.45 9.13
C ASP A 212 5.90 5.20 10.01
N LEU A 213 4.79 4.48 10.13
CA LEU A 213 4.72 3.17 10.77
C LEU A 213 4.29 2.11 9.75
N PRO A 214 4.81 0.87 9.87
CA PRO A 214 4.22 -0.25 9.14
C PRO A 214 2.78 -0.41 9.66
N VAL A 215 1.83 -0.19 8.76
CA VAL A 215 0.40 -0.36 9.03
C VAL A 215 0.04 -1.83 8.93
N GLN A 216 0.63 -2.50 7.94
CA GLN A 216 0.47 -3.94 7.76
C GLN A 216 1.70 -4.52 7.10
N ARG A 217 1.98 -5.79 7.42
CA ARG A 217 3.00 -6.60 6.79
C ARG A 217 2.38 -7.90 6.36
N VAL A 218 2.64 -8.32 5.12
CA VAL A 218 2.12 -9.57 4.57
C VAL A 218 3.26 -10.35 3.96
N LEU A 219 3.37 -11.62 4.34
CA LEU A 219 4.32 -12.54 3.74
C LEU A 219 3.80 -13.05 2.39
N VAL A 220 4.66 -12.99 1.38
CA VAL A 220 4.39 -13.44 0.01
C VAL A 220 5.36 -14.55 -0.34
N THR A 221 4.90 -15.79 -0.40
CA THR A 221 5.75 -16.97 -0.62
C THR A 221 5.59 -17.59 -2.00
N GLN A 222 4.42 -17.43 -2.63
CA GLN A 222 4.08 -17.99 -3.94
C GLN A 222 3.28 -16.95 -4.75
N PRO A 223 3.18 -17.08 -6.09
CA PRO A 223 2.23 -16.28 -6.86
C PRO A 223 0.82 -16.57 -6.34
N GLN A 224 0.22 -15.61 -5.64
CA GLN A 224 -1.08 -15.80 -5.01
C GLN A 224 -1.84 -14.48 -4.89
N GLN A 225 -3.16 -14.58 -4.81
CA GLN A 225 -3.99 -13.47 -4.36
C GLN A 225 -3.72 -13.26 -2.88
N ILE A 226 -3.07 -12.15 -2.55
CA ILE A 226 -3.01 -11.67 -1.17
C ILE A 226 -4.30 -10.96 -0.87
N ARG A 227 -5.02 -11.43 0.15
CA ARG A 227 -6.06 -10.63 0.78
C ARG A 227 -5.52 -10.08 2.08
N THR A 228 -5.46 -8.77 2.17
CA THR A 228 -5.22 -8.08 3.42
C THR A 228 -6.48 -8.09 4.27
N PHE A 229 -6.28 -8.06 5.59
CA PHE A 229 -7.34 -7.94 6.59
C PHE A 229 -8.00 -6.57 6.61
N PRO A 230 -9.19 -6.46 7.25
CA PRO A 230 -9.73 -5.18 7.66
C PRO A 230 -8.65 -4.39 8.40
N MET A 231 -8.30 -3.27 7.80
CA MET A 231 -7.39 -2.30 8.39
C MET A 231 -8.14 -0.99 8.57
N SER A 232 -7.98 -0.41 9.75
CA SER A 232 -8.36 0.96 10.01
C SER A 232 -7.22 1.86 9.54
N LEU A 233 -7.48 2.65 8.50
CA LEU A 233 -6.54 3.64 7.97
C LEU A 233 -7.04 5.02 8.35
N ASP A 234 -6.20 5.81 9.01
CA ASP A 234 -6.42 7.25 9.16
C ASP A 234 -6.40 7.95 7.79
N ALA A 235 -6.85 9.21 7.73
CA ALA A 235 -6.64 10.03 6.56
C ALA A 235 -5.13 10.25 6.33
N GLY A 236 -4.66 9.98 5.12
CA GLY A 236 -3.25 10.15 4.80
C GLY A 236 -2.79 9.46 3.52
N ILE A 237 -1.47 9.52 3.30
CA ILE A 237 -0.80 8.91 2.15
C ILE A 237 -0.02 7.69 2.64
N TYR A 238 -0.34 6.56 2.05
CA TYR A 238 0.22 5.25 2.30
C TYR A 238 1.01 4.80 1.08
N GLN A 239 2.05 4.02 1.32
CA GLN A 239 2.93 3.51 0.30
C GLN A 239 3.17 2.03 0.55
N PHE A 240 2.96 1.22 -0.49
CA PHE A 240 3.39 -0.16 -0.48
C PHE A 240 4.90 -0.21 -0.74
N ASN A 241 5.62 -0.82 0.20
CA ASN A 241 7.05 -1.06 0.16
C ASN A 241 7.34 -2.54 0.33
N TRP A 242 8.42 -3.00 -0.28
CA TRP A 242 8.86 -4.39 -0.17
C TRP A 242 10.06 -4.43 0.75
N VAL A 243 9.96 -5.20 1.83
CA VAL A 243 11.09 -5.52 2.69
C VAL A 243 11.52 -6.92 2.30
N ASN A 244 12.64 -7.00 1.57
CA ASN A 244 13.33 -8.27 1.42
C ASN A 244 13.77 -8.67 2.83
N GLY A 245 13.42 -9.87 3.29
CA GLY A 245 14.14 -10.47 4.40
C GLY A 245 15.63 -10.46 4.08
N GLU A 246 16.50 -10.48 5.09
CA GLU A 246 17.98 -10.39 4.97
C GLU A 246 18.66 -11.51 4.14
N VAL A 247 17.99 -12.13 3.18
CA VAL A 247 18.46 -13.23 2.32
C VAL A 247 18.50 -12.81 0.84
N CYS A 248 18.96 -11.60 0.53
CA CYS A 248 19.56 -11.34 -0.78
C CYS A 248 21.08 -11.53 -0.64
N GLY A 249 21.53 -12.78 -0.59
CA GLY A 249 22.94 -13.13 -0.60
C GLY A 249 23.42 -13.41 -2.02
N GLY A 250 24.07 -12.44 -2.66
CA GLY A 250 24.75 -12.63 -3.94
C GLY A 250 24.85 -11.35 -4.78
N ASP A 251 25.89 -11.25 -5.62
CA ASP A 251 26.17 -10.11 -6.51
C ASP A 251 25.14 -9.92 -7.65
N GLU A 252 24.06 -10.71 -7.67
CA GLU A 252 22.94 -10.58 -8.61
C GLU A 252 21.75 -9.93 -7.89
N GLY A 253 21.43 -8.70 -8.27
CA GLY A 253 20.46 -7.85 -7.59
C GLY A 253 19.06 -8.47 -7.43
N CYS A 254 18.37 -8.11 -6.35
CA CYS A 254 17.02 -8.59 -6.06
C CYS A 254 16.04 -8.08 -7.15
N TYR A 255 15.47 -8.98 -7.95
CA TYR A 255 14.49 -8.64 -8.99
C TYR A 255 13.09 -8.45 -8.39
N PRO A 256 12.36 -7.33 -8.61
CA PRO A 256 11.06 -7.11 -7.96
C PRO A 256 9.88 -7.81 -8.64
N LEU A 257 8.82 -7.96 -7.83
CA LEU A 257 7.53 -8.65 -8.04
C LEU A 257 6.55 -7.88 -8.94
N ALA A 258 5.67 -8.59 -9.65
CA ALA A 258 4.56 -7.98 -10.40
C ALA A 258 3.29 -7.95 -9.54
N PHE A 259 2.56 -6.83 -9.58
CA PHE A 259 1.15 -6.81 -9.15
C PHE A 259 0.30 -7.05 -10.41
N GLU A 260 -0.56 -8.05 -10.36
CA GLU A 260 -1.39 -8.45 -11.50
C GLU A 260 -2.80 -7.84 -11.39
N GLN A 261 -3.34 -7.75 -10.16
CA GLN A 261 -4.62 -7.11 -9.86
C GLN A 261 -4.62 -6.46 -8.49
N ALA A 262 -5.45 -5.43 -8.32
CA ALA A 262 -5.64 -4.71 -7.07
C ALA A 262 -7.09 -4.26 -6.96
N GLU A 263 -7.78 -4.72 -5.93
CA GLU A 263 -9.13 -4.32 -5.60
C GLU A 263 -9.17 -3.81 -4.15
N LEU A 264 -9.76 -2.63 -3.98
CA LEU A 264 -10.04 -2.07 -2.68
C LEU A 264 -11.50 -2.30 -2.34
N ASN A 265 -11.75 -3.18 -1.37
CA ASN A 265 -13.08 -3.46 -0.89
C ASN A 265 -13.29 -2.73 0.44
N GLN A 266 -14.31 -1.87 0.52
CA GLN A 266 -14.73 -1.34 1.83
C GLN A 266 -15.27 -2.50 2.65
N VAL A 267 -14.77 -2.67 3.87
CA VAL A 267 -15.21 -3.74 4.77
C VAL A 267 -15.70 -3.14 6.08
N VAL A 268 -16.67 -3.82 6.67
CA VAL A 268 -17.33 -3.44 7.91
C VAL A 268 -16.56 -4.06 9.09
N ALA A 269 -16.05 -3.20 9.97
CA ALA A 269 -15.53 -3.46 11.33
C ALA A 269 -14.24 -4.29 11.50
N ASP A 270 -13.52 -3.99 12.59
CA ASP A 270 -12.49 -4.87 13.16
C ASP A 270 -13.15 -6.23 13.46
N LYS A 271 -12.61 -7.31 12.89
CA LYS A 271 -13.05 -8.67 13.16
C LYS A 271 -12.19 -9.24 14.28
N ASP A 272 -12.83 -9.66 15.38
CA ASP A 272 -12.15 -10.44 16.42
C ASP A 272 -11.54 -11.71 15.79
N PRO A 273 -10.38 -12.19 16.26
CA PRO A 273 -9.79 -13.42 15.74
C PRO A 273 -10.78 -14.57 15.90
N VAL A 274 -10.87 -15.41 14.86
CA VAL A 274 -11.70 -16.63 14.87
C VAL A 274 -11.32 -17.53 16.04
N VAL A 275 -10.02 -17.65 16.32
CA VAL A 275 -9.48 -18.40 17.46
C VAL A 275 -8.05 -17.97 17.74
N VAL A 276 -7.67 -18.02 19.02
CA VAL A 276 -6.31 -17.69 19.50
C VAL A 276 -5.72 -18.87 20.27
N TRP A 277 -4.53 -19.32 19.86
CA TRP A 277 -3.76 -20.33 20.58
C TRP A 277 -2.87 -19.69 21.65
N GLU A 278 -2.77 -20.35 22.81
CA GLU A 278 -2.01 -19.86 23.97
C GLU A 278 -0.51 -19.77 23.68
N ASP A 279 0.03 -20.73 22.92
CA ASP A 279 1.43 -20.77 22.55
C ASP A 279 1.80 -19.59 21.65
N ASN A 280 2.59 -18.65 22.15
CA ASN A 280 3.11 -17.49 21.42
C ASN A 280 2.03 -16.63 20.72
N ASN A 281 0.78 -16.71 21.19
CA ASN A 281 -0.36 -15.94 20.71
C ASN A 281 -0.56 -16.06 19.18
N ILE A 282 -0.57 -17.29 18.64
CA ILE A 282 -0.95 -17.50 17.24
C ILE A 282 -2.45 -17.27 17.09
N GLN A 283 -2.84 -16.44 16.13
CA GLN A 283 -4.24 -16.15 15.88
C GLN A 283 -4.61 -16.60 14.47
N LEU A 284 -5.71 -17.34 14.34
CA LEU A 284 -6.42 -17.46 13.06
C LEU A 284 -7.37 -16.28 12.99
N ILE A 285 -7.07 -15.32 12.13
CA ILE A 285 -7.87 -14.09 12.04
C ILE A 285 -9.11 -14.31 11.18
N ASP A 286 -9.00 -15.13 10.13
CA ASP A 286 -10.11 -15.44 9.25
C ASP A 286 -9.86 -16.70 8.41
N TYR A 287 -10.89 -17.12 7.68
CA TYR A 287 -10.82 -18.19 6.69
C TYR A 287 -11.79 -17.91 5.54
N THR A 288 -11.45 -18.40 4.35
CA THR A 288 -12.39 -18.41 3.21
C THR A 288 -12.32 -19.74 2.47
N ILE A 289 -13.36 -20.04 1.71
CA ILE A 289 -13.40 -21.24 0.88
C ILE A 289 -13.46 -20.80 -0.58
N SER A 290 -12.61 -21.40 -1.40
CA SER A 290 -12.56 -21.13 -2.83
C SER A 290 -12.40 -22.42 -3.62
N VAL A 291 -12.77 -22.38 -4.89
CA VAL A 291 -12.49 -23.48 -5.82
C VAL A 291 -11.34 -23.05 -6.72
N ASP A 292 -10.28 -23.86 -6.78
CA ASP A 292 -9.22 -23.68 -7.76
C ASP A 292 -9.82 -23.83 -9.17
N GLN A 293 -9.76 -22.75 -9.96
CA GLN A 293 -10.38 -22.71 -11.28
C GLN A 293 -9.70 -23.64 -12.30
N ASN A 294 -8.43 -24.01 -12.07
CA ASN A 294 -7.68 -24.89 -12.96
C ASN A 294 -7.91 -26.36 -12.65
N THR A 295 -7.96 -26.71 -11.37
CA THR A 295 -8.03 -28.11 -10.91
C THR A 295 -9.44 -28.52 -10.47
N GLY A 296 -10.34 -27.57 -10.21
CA GLY A 296 -11.63 -27.81 -9.58
C GLY A 296 -11.54 -28.19 -8.10
N GLN A 297 -10.35 -28.13 -7.51
CA GLN A 297 -10.10 -28.52 -6.12
C GLN A 297 -10.69 -27.49 -5.15
N THR A 298 -11.42 -27.95 -4.15
CA THR A 298 -11.86 -27.08 -3.05
C THR A 298 -10.68 -26.77 -2.13
N LEU A 299 -10.47 -25.47 -1.87
CA LEU A 299 -9.38 -24.92 -1.07
C LEU A 299 -9.94 -24.18 0.14
N LEU A 300 -9.36 -24.45 1.31
CA LEU A 300 -9.53 -23.67 2.53
C LEU A 300 -8.39 -22.68 2.67
N ASN A 301 -8.68 -21.40 2.49
CA ASN A 301 -7.69 -20.33 2.67
C ASN A 301 -7.66 -19.93 4.15
N LEU A 302 -6.50 -20.04 4.77
CA LEU A 302 -6.28 -19.73 6.17
C LEU A 302 -5.41 -18.49 6.31
N PHE A 303 -5.74 -17.68 7.31
CA PHE A 303 -5.08 -16.41 7.54
C PHE A 303 -4.63 -16.26 8.99
N TRP A 304 -3.32 -16.26 9.17
CA TRP A 304 -2.68 -16.35 10.46
C TRP A 304 -1.96 -15.06 10.82
N LEU A 305 -2.10 -14.61 12.07
CA LEU A 305 -1.35 -13.50 12.63
C LEU A 305 -0.58 -13.99 13.87
N PRO A 306 0.74 -14.12 13.78
CA PRO A 306 1.54 -14.59 14.90
C PRO A 306 1.86 -13.46 15.88
N GLY A 307 1.79 -13.75 17.18
CA GLY A 307 2.28 -12.87 18.23
C GLY A 307 3.80 -12.90 18.38
N GLU A 308 4.41 -14.09 18.31
CA GLU A 308 5.85 -14.31 18.39
C GLU A 308 6.32 -15.45 17.46
N PRO A 309 7.62 -15.52 17.09
CA PRO A 309 8.17 -16.69 16.39
C PRO A 309 7.95 -17.96 17.22
N LEU A 310 7.64 -19.07 16.54
CA LEU A 310 7.36 -20.35 17.20
C LEU A 310 8.54 -21.30 17.03
N ALA A 311 9.12 -21.74 18.14
CA ALA A 311 10.21 -22.72 18.11
C ALA A 311 9.74 -24.10 17.61
N THR A 312 8.45 -24.40 17.79
CA THR A 312 7.80 -25.65 17.39
C THR A 312 7.38 -25.63 15.92
N GLU A 313 7.25 -26.80 15.31
CA GLU A 313 6.71 -26.97 13.96
C GLU A 313 5.25 -27.48 14.01
N PRO A 314 4.25 -26.58 14.16
CA PRO A 314 2.85 -26.97 14.15
C PRO A 314 2.44 -27.53 12.78
N THR A 315 1.63 -28.59 12.82
CA THR A 315 0.82 -29.04 11.69
C THR A 315 -0.63 -28.63 11.93
N VAL A 316 -1.25 -28.03 10.91
CA VAL A 316 -2.68 -27.75 10.93
C VAL A 316 -3.42 -29.03 10.57
N PHE A 317 -4.37 -29.44 11.41
CA PHE A 317 -5.36 -30.43 11.03
C PHE A 317 -6.69 -29.77 10.73
N VAL A 318 -7.38 -30.31 9.74
CA VAL A 318 -8.72 -29.91 9.32
C VAL A 318 -9.57 -31.18 9.29
N HIS A 319 -10.59 -31.27 10.14
CA HIS A 319 -11.61 -32.32 10.04
C HIS A 319 -12.85 -31.77 9.35
N LEU A 320 -13.36 -32.52 8.39
CA LEU A 320 -14.64 -32.24 7.75
C LEU A 320 -15.71 -32.97 8.56
N LEU A 321 -16.68 -32.22 9.05
CA LEU A 321 -17.74 -32.71 9.92
C LEU A 321 -19.07 -32.77 9.18
N ASP A 322 -19.84 -33.83 9.41
CA ASP A 322 -21.24 -33.88 8.97
C ASP A 322 -22.17 -33.04 9.87
N ALA A 323 -23.45 -32.96 9.51
CA ALA A 323 -24.46 -32.24 10.29
C ALA A 323 -24.67 -32.80 11.71
N ALA A 324 -24.26 -34.04 11.96
CA ALA A 324 -24.28 -34.67 13.28
C ALA A 324 -22.97 -34.47 14.06
N GLY A 325 -21.98 -33.77 13.47
CA GLY A 325 -20.67 -33.51 14.06
C GLY A 325 -19.67 -34.67 13.94
N ASN A 326 -19.98 -35.71 13.15
CA ASN A 326 -19.06 -36.82 12.91
C ASN A 326 -17.99 -36.43 11.89
N LYS A 327 -16.76 -36.86 12.13
CA LYS A 327 -15.66 -36.69 11.18
C LYS A 327 -15.85 -37.61 9.97
N ILE A 328 -16.03 -37.02 8.79
CA ILE A 328 -16.20 -37.74 7.52
C ILE A 328 -14.93 -37.73 6.65
N ALA A 329 -14.09 -36.71 6.80
CA ALA A 329 -12.78 -36.66 6.17
C ALA A 329 -11.80 -35.80 7.00
N GLN A 330 -10.52 -35.84 6.65
CA GLN A 330 -9.50 -35.01 7.28
C GLN A 330 -8.38 -34.64 6.31
N ALA A 331 -7.75 -33.50 6.58
CA ALA A 331 -6.51 -33.08 5.97
C ALA A 331 -5.53 -32.61 7.05
N ASP A 332 -4.27 -33.00 6.89
CA ASP A 332 -3.16 -32.55 7.73
C ASP A 332 -2.18 -31.80 6.83
N HIS A 333 -1.80 -30.59 7.22
CA HIS A 333 -0.97 -29.73 6.40
C HIS A 333 0.08 -29.01 7.23
N ARG A 334 1.35 -29.19 6.87
CA ARG A 334 2.42 -28.34 7.41
C ARG A 334 2.18 -26.92 6.90
N ILE A 335 2.32 -25.94 7.78
CA ILE A 335 2.09 -24.55 7.40
C ILE A 335 3.04 -24.17 6.25
N LEU A 336 2.49 -23.61 5.17
CA LEU A 336 3.24 -23.24 3.96
C LEU A 336 4.10 -24.39 3.38
N ASP A 337 3.68 -25.65 3.52
CA ASP A 337 4.44 -26.85 3.13
C ASP A 337 5.84 -26.93 3.78
N GLY A 338 6.06 -26.21 4.88
CA GLY A 338 7.36 -26.10 5.54
C GLY A 338 8.36 -25.16 4.83
N GLN A 339 7.97 -24.48 3.75
CA GLN A 339 8.86 -23.56 3.01
C GLN A 339 9.21 -22.29 3.78
N TYR A 340 8.40 -21.94 4.79
CA TYR A 340 8.64 -20.80 5.67
C TYR A 340 8.33 -21.19 7.12
N PRO A 341 9.34 -21.70 7.86
CA PRO A 341 9.11 -22.34 9.15
C PRO A 341 8.61 -21.33 10.19
N PRO A 342 7.71 -21.72 11.11
CA PRO A 342 7.19 -20.86 12.17
C PRO A 342 8.23 -20.19 13.07
N SER A 343 9.44 -20.72 13.13
CA SER A 343 10.58 -20.18 13.89
C SER A 343 11.15 -18.88 13.36
N VAL A 344 10.87 -18.51 12.11
CA VAL A 344 11.28 -17.23 11.51
C VAL A 344 10.11 -16.28 11.29
N TRP A 345 8.93 -16.62 11.81
CA TRP A 345 7.77 -15.76 11.71
C TRP A 345 7.99 -14.44 12.45
N LEU A 346 7.62 -13.35 11.78
CA LEU A 346 7.71 -12.03 12.35
C LEU A 346 6.37 -11.67 13.04
N PRO A 347 6.41 -11.19 14.30
CA PRO A 347 5.22 -10.70 15.00
C PRO A 347 4.38 -9.73 14.15
N GLY A 348 3.08 -9.97 14.10
CA GLY A 348 2.12 -9.10 13.39
C GLY A 348 2.24 -9.13 11.86
N VAL A 349 3.02 -10.04 11.28
CA VAL A 349 3.04 -10.26 9.82
C VAL A 349 1.98 -11.27 9.46
N LEU A 350 1.06 -10.87 8.60
CA LEU A 350 0.01 -11.75 8.09
C LEU A 350 0.62 -12.87 7.26
N ILE A 351 0.19 -14.09 7.54
CA ILE A 351 0.56 -15.30 6.82
C ILE A 351 -0.71 -15.93 6.22
N GLN A 352 -0.74 -16.03 4.89
CA GLN A 352 -1.85 -16.61 4.15
C GLN A 352 -1.37 -17.80 3.33
N TYR A 353 -2.14 -18.89 3.36
CA TYR A 353 -1.97 -20.03 2.46
C TYR A 353 -3.26 -20.86 2.37
N SER A 354 -3.31 -21.74 1.39
CA SER A 354 -4.46 -22.60 1.13
C SER A 354 -4.17 -24.04 1.52
N VAL A 355 -5.16 -24.71 2.12
CA VAL A 355 -5.17 -26.14 2.41
C VAL A 355 -6.15 -26.82 1.45
N PRO A 356 -5.70 -27.75 0.58
CA PRO A 356 -6.62 -28.52 -0.25
C PRO A 356 -7.47 -29.44 0.62
N LEU A 357 -8.79 -29.33 0.49
CA LEU A 357 -9.73 -30.18 1.22
C LEU A 357 -10.00 -31.46 0.41
N PRO A 358 -10.06 -32.65 1.04
CA PRO A 358 -10.28 -33.93 0.36
C PRO A 358 -11.75 -34.12 -0.03
N ILE A 359 -12.34 -33.13 -0.73
CA ILE A 359 -13.71 -33.12 -1.23
C ILE A 359 -13.74 -32.60 -2.67
N SER A 360 -14.63 -33.20 -3.48
CA SER A 360 -14.93 -32.76 -4.85
C SER A 360 -15.59 -31.37 -4.88
N PRO A 361 -15.56 -30.67 -6.02
CA PRO A 361 -16.06 -29.29 -6.13
C PRO A 361 -17.48 -29.15 -5.61
N LEU A 362 -17.67 -28.14 -4.77
CA LEU A 362 -18.88 -27.79 -4.03
C LEU A 362 -20.10 -27.63 -4.98
N SER A 363 -20.84 -28.71 -5.24
CA SER A 363 -22.26 -28.60 -5.57
C SER A 363 -23.04 -28.59 -4.25
N SER A 364 -23.88 -27.59 -4.06
CA SER A 364 -24.70 -27.38 -2.85
C SER A 364 -25.56 -28.60 -2.47
N ASP A 365 -25.82 -29.49 -3.42
CA ASP A 365 -26.79 -30.58 -3.27
C ASP A 365 -26.15 -31.90 -2.81
N ASP A 366 -24.82 -32.04 -2.83
CA ASP A 366 -24.08 -33.27 -2.43
C ASP A 366 -23.32 -33.15 -1.09
N LEU A 367 -23.43 -32.01 -0.39
CA LEU A 367 -22.63 -31.74 0.81
C LEU A 367 -23.15 -32.51 2.03
N GLN A 368 -22.47 -33.62 2.33
CA GLN A 368 -22.48 -34.23 3.67
C GLN A 368 -21.63 -33.44 4.67
N VAL A 369 -20.90 -32.39 4.26
CA VAL A 369 -20.08 -31.56 5.15
C VAL A 369 -20.91 -30.37 5.63
N ALA A 370 -21.05 -30.20 6.94
CA ALA A 370 -21.73 -29.07 7.56
C ALA A 370 -20.75 -28.06 8.18
N ALA A 371 -19.58 -28.53 8.64
CA ALA A 371 -18.61 -27.68 9.31
C ALA A 371 -17.18 -28.21 9.14
N LEU A 372 -16.21 -27.33 9.38
CA LEU A 372 -14.79 -27.64 9.45
C LEU A 372 -14.32 -27.52 10.90
N ARG A 373 -13.59 -28.50 11.42
CA ARG A 373 -12.88 -28.37 12.70
C ARG A 373 -11.39 -28.17 12.43
N ILE A 374 -10.83 -27.10 12.97
CA ILE A 374 -9.44 -26.72 12.74
C ILE A 374 -8.68 -26.68 14.06
N GLY A 375 -7.50 -27.28 14.09
CA GLY A 375 -6.58 -27.15 15.21
C GLY A 375 -5.12 -27.30 14.81
N LEU A 376 -4.25 -27.14 15.81
CA LEU A 376 -2.80 -27.26 15.67
C LEU A 376 -2.30 -28.41 16.57
N TYR A 377 -1.36 -29.19 16.07
CA TYR A 377 -0.57 -30.12 16.88
C TYR A 377 0.91 -30.02 16.54
N ASP A 378 1.77 -30.34 17.50
CA ASP A 378 3.21 -30.38 17.26
C ASP A 378 3.55 -31.66 16.52
N THR A 379 4.16 -31.48 15.34
CA THR A 379 4.51 -32.58 14.43
C THR A 379 5.39 -33.64 15.09
N ASN A 380 6.18 -33.28 16.10
CA ASN A 380 7.18 -34.15 16.72
C ASN A 380 6.59 -35.11 17.76
N ASN A 381 5.60 -34.66 18.55
CA ASN A 381 5.03 -35.42 19.66
C ASN A 381 3.52 -35.68 19.51
N GLY A 382 2.83 -34.99 18.60
CA GLY A 382 1.39 -35.09 18.40
C GLY A 382 0.55 -34.31 19.43
N ASP A 383 1.18 -33.55 20.32
CA ASP A 383 0.48 -32.78 21.34
C ASP A 383 -0.28 -31.62 20.71
N ARG A 384 -1.54 -31.42 21.12
CA ARG A 384 -2.36 -30.32 20.61
C ARG A 384 -2.02 -29.01 21.30
N PHE A 385 -1.90 -27.96 20.51
CA PHE A 385 -1.75 -26.60 21.02
C PHE A 385 -3.06 -26.15 21.65
N LYS A 386 -2.99 -25.48 22.79
CA LYS A 386 -4.17 -25.05 23.53
C LYS A 386 -4.77 -23.79 22.92
N ILE A 387 -6.09 -23.72 22.90
CA ILE A 387 -6.82 -22.49 22.52
C ILE A 387 -7.25 -21.72 23.76
N SER A 388 -7.10 -20.41 23.70
CA SER A 388 -7.45 -19.48 24.77
C SER A 388 -8.92 -19.06 24.73
N SER A 389 -9.51 -18.93 23.54
CA SER A 389 -10.93 -18.62 23.32
C SER A 389 -11.37 -18.97 21.89
N PRO A 390 -12.56 -19.57 21.70
CA PRO A 390 -13.38 -20.21 22.73
C PRO A 390 -12.68 -21.47 23.27
N GLN A 391 -12.74 -21.77 24.57
CA GLN A 391 -12.16 -23.01 25.10
C GLN A 391 -12.97 -24.23 24.62
N THR A 392 -12.29 -25.23 24.04
CA THR A 392 -12.89 -26.50 23.64
C THR A 392 -12.06 -27.66 24.17
N GLU A 393 -12.71 -28.80 24.46
CA GLU A 393 -12.03 -30.02 24.95
C GLU A 393 -10.98 -30.56 23.96
N ASP A 394 -11.20 -30.32 22.67
CA ASP A 394 -10.37 -30.85 21.57
C ASP A 394 -9.31 -29.82 21.11
N HIS A 395 -9.16 -28.70 21.83
CA HIS A 395 -8.28 -27.56 21.51
C HIS A 395 -8.32 -27.14 20.03
N SER A 396 -9.53 -27.08 19.50
CA SER A 396 -9.83 -26.72 18.11
C SER A 396 -11.04 -25.81 18.02
N VAL A 397 -11.17 -25.12 16.90
CA VAL A 397 -12.34 -24.31 16.54
C VAL A 397 -13.20 -25.07 15.53
N VAL A 398 -14.53 -24.92 15.63
CA VAL A 398 -15.47 -25.44 14.63
C VAL A 398 -16.03 -24.26 13.85
N LEU A 399 -15.91 -24.32 12.54
CA LEU A 399 -16.23 -23.27 11.58
C LEU A 399 -17.37 -23.76 10.68
N PRO A 400 -18.54 -23.11 10.69
CA PRO A 400 -19.61 -23.46 9.78
C PRO A 400 -19.21 -23.14 8.33
N LEU A 401 -19.67 -23.97 7.38
CA LEU A 401 -19.43 -23.74 5.96
C LEU A 401 -20.33 -22.64 5.37
N ASP A 402 -21.51 -22.41 5.94
CA ASP A 402 -22.50 -21.45 5.45
C ASP A 402 -22.04 -19.98 5.62
N ASP A 403 -21.22 -19.69 6.64
CA ASP A 403 -20.70 -18.33 6.93
C ASP A 403 -19.50 -17.93 6.04
N ALA A 404 -18.96 -18.85 5.22
CA ALA A 404 -17.76 -18.60 4.43
C ALA A 404 -18.02 -17.94 3.05
N ASN A 405 -19.28 -17.65 2.73
CA ASN A 405 -19.74 -17.13 1.43
C ASN A 405 -20.20 -15.66 1.46
N GLU A 406 -20.08 -14.94 2.57
CA GLU A 406 -20.40 -13.49 2.66
C GLU A 406 -19.20 -12.57 2.39
#